data_AF-A0A521CM24-F1
#
_entry.id   AF-A0A521CM24-F1
#
_cell.length_a   1.000
_cell.length_b   1.000
_cell.length_c   1.000
_cell.angle_alpha   90.00
_cell.angle_beta   90.00
_cell.angle_gamma   90.00
#
_symmetry.space_group_name_H-M   'P 1'
#
loop_
_entity.id
_entity.type
_entity.pdbx_description
1 polymer ?
#
loop_
_entity_poly.entity_id
_entity_poly.type
_entity_poly.pdbx_seq_one_letter_code
_entity_poly.pdbx_strand_id
1 'polypeptide(L)'
;MKNYKLILFLFLFSVRIFSQNTTNDTVNTSTEEPFDYKKYYDCDFGEGNVLIVIKKGKEFTDLKDLRKSGKGFAIKMEAIYSMEFTDGQRYESSVVKNITRDSLSITNFFNENAAKLAGKPFKLITYPLSSLKYIRFIDDRMLSLYSKKNIQKNFDLIVKKMDHAKMCPAVIDFKDRSGETKVCHFYLTSQGYDLLYESDGRVYYLEGRVEWK
;
A
#
# COMPACT_ATOMS: atom_id res chain seq x y z
N MET A 1 10.86 -50.43 -28.93
CA MET A 1 9.44 -50.06 -29.03
C MET A 1 9.04 -49.18 -27.85
N LYS A 2 8.34 -48.08 -28.15
CA LYS A 2 7.64 -47.11 -27.27
C LYS A 2 8.46 -46.06 -26.48
N ASN A 3 8.39 -44.85 -27.06
CA ASN A 3 8.54 -43.51 -26.51
C ASN A 3 7.81 -43.29 -25.18
N TYR A 4 8.25 -42.36 -24.33
CA TYR A 4 7.49 -41.14 -23.97
C TYR A 4 8.43 -40.04 -23.43
N LYS A 5 8.36 -38.87 -24.08
CA LYS A 5 8.81 -37.57 -23.58
C LYS A 5 7.93 -37.16 -22.39
N LEU A 6 8.50 -36.55 -21.35
CA LEU A 6 7.87 -35.47 -20.56
C LEU A 6 8.96 -34.80 -19.70
N ILE A 7 9.53 -33.67 -20.15
CA ILE A 7 9.21 -32.28 -19.74
C ILE A 7 9.68 -32.03 -18.28
N LEU A 8 10.80 -31.31 -18.09
CA LEU A 8 10.91 -29.85 -17.95
C LEU A 8 10.30 -29.33 -16.63
N PHE A 9 11.00 -28.36 -16.02
CA PHE A 9 10.58 -27.50 -14.90
C PHE A 9 10.84 -27.97 -13.46
N LEU A 10 12.13 -28.20 -13.16
CA LEU A 10 12.69 -27.89 -11.84
C LEU A 10 13.02 -26.39 -11.79
N PHE A 11 12.01 -25.53 -11.61
CA PHE A 11 12.14 -24.15 -11.12
C PHE A 11 10.72 -23.58 -10.97
N LEU A 12 10.53 -22.70 -9.99
CA LEU A 12 9.28 -21.98 -9.67
C LEU A 12 8.31 -22.77 -8.80
N PHE A 13 8.46 -22.61 -7.49
CA PHE A 13 7.35 -22.16 -6.64
C PHE A 13 7.94 -21.74 -5.28
N SER A 14 8.67 -20.62 -5.27
CA SER A 14 8.74 -19.75 -4.10
C SER A 14 7.38 -19.07 -3.97
N VAL A 15 6.38 -19.86 -3.57
CA VAL A 15 5.06 -19.34 -3.25
C VAL A 15 5.24 -18.50 -1.98
N ARG A 16 5.31 -17.17 -2.13
CA ARG A 16 4.78 -16.30 -1.10
C ARG A 16 3.27 -16.49 -1.18
N ILE A 17 2.78 -17.55 -0.53
CA ILE A 17 1.36 -17.82 -0.41
C ILE A 17 0.79 -16.66 0.41
N PHE A 18 0.04 -15.76 -0.23
CA PHE A 18 -1.06 -15.12 0.47
C PHE A 18 -2.08 -16.23 0.72
N SER A 19 -1.93 -16.90 1.86
CA SER A 19 -2.79 -18.01 2.24
C SER A 19 -4.08 -17.44 2.80
N GLN A 20 -5.12 -17.38 1.97
CA GLN A 20 -6.49 -17.51 2.45
C GLN A 20 -6.68 -18.98 2.86
N ASN A 21 -6.46 -19.27 4.13
CA ASN A 21 -7.01 -20.46 4.78
C ASN A 21 -7.58 -20.03 6.13
N THR A 22 -8.88 -19.75 6.13
CA THR A 22 -9.70 -19.60 7.31
C THR A 22 -9.97 -20.97 7.91
N THR A 23 -9.19 -21.37 8.91
CA THR A 23 -9.67 -22.28 9.98
C THR A 23 -8.64 -22.32 11.11
N ASN A 24 -9.10 -21.97 12.32
CA ASN A 24 -8.43 -22.00 13.63
C ASN A 24 -7.55 -20.82 14.03
N ASP A 25 -8.11 -19.61 14.07
CA ASP A 25 -7.57 -18.54 14.92
C ASP A 25 -8.67 -17.98 15.83
N THR A 26 -9.16 -18.79 16.76
CA THR A 26 -9.96 -18.28 17.88
C THR A 26 -8.99 -17.75 18.92
N VAL A 27 -8.71 -16.44 18.87
CA VAL A 27 -8.02 -15.75 19.97
C VAL A 27 -9.05 -15.47 21.06
N ASN A 28 -8.74 -15.85 22.31
CA ASN A 28 -9.55 -15.56 23.48
C ASN A 28 -9.58 -14.04 23.73
N THR A 29 -10.65 -13.37 23.33
CA THR A 29 -10.86 -11.92 23.40
C THR A 29 -11.27 -11.41 24.79
N SER A 30 -10.80 -12.02 25.89
CA SER A 30 -11.25 -11.63 27.24
C SER A 30 -10.44 -10.51 27.90
N THR A 31 -9.45 -9.93 27.23
CA THR A 31 -8.74 -8.72 27.69
C THR A 31 -8.16 -7.97 26.50
N GLU A 32 -9.01 -7.42 25.65
CA GLU A 32 -8.60 -6.36 24.73
C GLU A 32 -9.11 -5.05 25.32
N GLU A 33 -8.18 -4.22 25.79
CA GLU A 33 -8.50 -2.82 26.03
C GLU A 33 -9.13 -2.27 24.74
N PRO A 34 -10.28 -1.57 24.83
CA PRO A 34 -10.87 -0.95 23.67
C PRO A 34 -9.86 0.06 23.12
N PHE A 35 -9.25 -0.29 21.98
CA PHE A 35 -8.28 0.55 21.30
C PHE A 35 -8.88 1.94 21.07
N ASP A 36 -8.24 2.97 21.62
CA ASP A 36 -8.65 4.35 21.41
C ASP A 36 -8.22 4.79 20.00
N TYR A 37 -9.01 4.40 18.99
CA TYR A 37 -8.82 4.80 17.60
C TYR A 37 -8.72 6.33 17.44
N LYS A 38 -9.20 7.13 18.40
CA LYS A 38 -9.12 8.60 18.35
C LYS A 38 -7.68 9.12 18.43
N LYS A 39 -6.73 8.35 18.98
CA LYS A 39 -5.37 8.83 19.23
C LYS A 39 -4.51 8.96 17.96
N TYR A 40 -4.93 8.37 16.82
CA TYR A 40 -4.10 8.23 15.62
C TYR A 40 -4.60 8.97 14.37
N TYR A 41 -5.82 9.51 14.35
CA TYR A 41 -6.35 10.23 13.18
C TYR A 41 -6.17 11.74 13.28
N ASP A 42 -4.92 12.17 13.28
CA ASP A 42 -4.56 13.56 12.98
C ASP A 42 -4.39 13.70 11.45
N CYS A 43 -5.52 13.86 10.76
CA CYS A 43 -5.49 14.16 9.33
C CYS A 43 -6.05 15.54 9.04
N ASP A 44 -5.16 16.52 9.00
CA ASP A 44 -5.38 17.69 8.17
C ASP A 44 -5.00 17.34 6.72
N PHE A 45 -5.96 17.50 5.80
CA PHE A 45 -5.72 17.35 4.36
C PHE A 45 -4.62 18.28 3.82
N GLY A 46 -4.27 19.32 4.60
CA GLY A 46 -3.52 20.50 4.23
C GLY A 46 -2.22 20.33 3.45
N GLU A 47 -1.56 21.48 3.28
CA GLU A 47 -0.44 21.60 2.36
C GLU A 47 0.69 20.61 2.66
N GLY A 48 1.24 20.02 1.61
CA GLY A 48 2.41 19.17 1.73
C GLY A 48 2.99 18.77 0.39
N ASN A 49 4.03 17.95 0.44
CA ASN A 49 4.68 17.45 -0.77
C ASN A 49 3.96 16.20 -1.29
N VAL A 50 3.74 16.18 -2.59
CA VAL A 50 3.30 15.02 -3.37
C VAL A 50 4.44 14.63 -4.30
N LEU A 51 4.73 13.33 -4.38
CA LEU A 51 5.70 12.81 -5.32
C LEU A 51 4.98 12.40 -6.61
N ILE A 52 5.24 13.14 -7.68
CA ILE A 52 4.77 12.85 -9.02
C ILE A 52 5.75 11.90 -9.69
N VAL A 53 5.24 10.76 -10.13
CA VAL A 53 5.98 9.74 -10.87
C VAL A 53 5.50 9.78 -12.31
N ILE A 54 6.33 10.31 -13.22
CA ILE A 54 5.94 10.56 -14.62
C ILE A 54 6.82 9.78 -15.58
N LYS A 55 6.27 9.21 -16.65
CA LYS A 55 7.06 8.49 -17.67
C LYS A 55 8.09 9.44 -18.27
N LYS A 56 9.32 8.95 -18.47
CA LYS A 56 10.41 9.74 -19.07
C LYS A 56 9.99 10.36 -20.40
N GLY A 57 10.34 11.63 -20.58
CA GLY A 57 9.97 12.42 -21.76
C GLY A 57 8.49 12.86 -21.80
N LYS A 58 7.75 12.74 -20.70
CA LYS A 58 6.41 13.32 -20.55
C LYS A 58 6.46 14.44 -19.50
N GLU A 59 5.66 15.47 -19.74
CA GLU A 59 5.59 16.63 -18.85
C GLU A 59 4.44 16.51 -17.86
N PHE A 60 4.67 16.95 -16.62
CA PHE A 60 3.62 17.07 -15.62
C PHE A 60 2.94 18.44 -15.77
N THR A 61 1.62 18.41 -15.89
CA THR A 61 0.76 19.59 -16.02
C THR A 61 -0.05 19.75 -14.74
N ASP A 62 -0.93 18.80 -14.48
CA ASP A 62 -1.71 18.70 -13.24
C ASP A 62 -2.07 17.22 -12.94
N LEU A 63 -2.66 16.97 -11.76
CA LEU A 63 -3.07 15.63 -11.33
C LEU A 63 -4.22 15.04 -12.16
N LYS A 64 -5.11 15.89 -12.70
CA LYS A 64 -6.27 15.44 -13.49
C LYS A 64 -5.82 14.88 -14.83
N ASP A 65 -4.89 15.56 -15.50
CA ASP A 65 -4.26 15.10 -16.73
C ASP A 65 -3.35 13.91 -16.47
N LEU A 66 -2.56 13.92 -15.38
CA LEU A 66 -1.72 12.77 -14.98
C LEU A 66 -2.54 11.48 -14.92
N ARG A 67 -3.72 11.55 -14.28
CA ARG A 67 -4.66 10.42 -14.17
C ARG A 67 -5.29 10.04 -15.52
N LYS A 68 -5.79 11.03 -16.28
CA LYS A 68 -6.50 10.78 -17.55
C LYS A 68 -5.62 10.21 -18.65
N SER A 69 -4.41 10.73 -18.78
CA SER A 69 -3.47 10.37 -19.86
C SER A 69 -2.70 9.07 -19.60
N GLY A 70 -2.73 8.56 -18.36
CA GLY A 70 -1.91 7.41 -17.96
C GLY A 70 -0.40 7.67 -18.14
N LYS A 71 0.03 8.94 -18.16
CA LYS A 71 1.44 9.33 -18.30
C LYS A 71 2.24 9.14 -17.02
N GLY A 72 1.57 8.86 -15.90
CA GLY A 72 2.20 8.67 -14.60
C GLY A 72 1.17 8.51 -13.49
N PHE A 73 1.60 8.68 -12.25
CA PHE A 73 0.76 8.62 -11.06
C PHE A 73 1.39 9.46 -9.94
N ALA A 74 0.61 9.71 -8.88
CA ALA A 74 1.05 10.48 -7.72
C ALA A 74 1.12 9.60 -6.47
N ILE A 75 2.20 9.75 -5.71
CA ILE A 75 2.37 9.19 -4.37
C ILE A 75 2.09 10.30 -3.38
N LYS A 76 1.11 10.07 -2.51
CA LYS A 76 0.65 10.99 -1.48
C LYS A 76 1.03 10.45 -0.11
N MET A 77 1.13 11.37 0.85
CA MET A 77 1.31 11.00 2.25
C MET A 77 0.03 10.34 2.79
N GLU A 78 0.17 9.55 3.84
CA GLU A 78 -0.87 8.77 4.53
C GLU A 78 -1.54 7.65 3.69
N ALA A 79 -1.06 7.43 2.47
CA ALA A 79 -1.44 6.31 1.63
C ALA A 79 -0.39 5.19 1.64
N ILE A 80 -0.83 4.00 1.22
CA ILE A 80 -0.07 2.76 1.24
C ILE A 80 0.39 2.42 -0.17
N TYR A 81 1.64 1.98 -0.25
CA TYR A 81 2.27 1.57 -1.50
C TYR A 81 3.14 0.35 -1.25
N SER A 82 3.19 -0.56 -2.24
CA SER A 82 4.21 -1.60 -2.26
C SER A 82 5.45 -1.07 -2.98
N MET A 83 6.49 -0.74 -2.20
CA MET A 83 7.74 -0.16 -2.66
C MET A 83 8.92 -1.12 -2.52
N GLU A 84 9.84 -1.07 -3.47
CA GLU A 84 11.13 -1.76 -3.41
C GLU A 84 12.24 -0.77 -3.71
N PHE A 85 13.31 -0.84 -2.92
CA PHE A 85 14.46 0.07 -3.00
C PHE A 85 15.70 -0.63 -3.57
N THR A 86 16.74 0.14 -3.89
CA THR A 86 17.97 -0.37 -4.51
C THR A 86 18.76 -1.32 -3.63
N ASP A 87 18.60 -1.24 -2.30
CA ASP A 87 19.16 -2.17 -1.32
C ASP A 87 18.47 -3.56 -1.34
N GLY A 88 17.43 -3.73 -2.16
CA GLY A 88 16.64 -4.96 -2.27
C GLY A 88 15.54 -5.08 -1.22
N GLN A 89 15.40 -4.12 -0.30
CA GLN A 89 14.32 -4.13 0.68
C GLN A 89 12.99 -3.82 0.00
N ARG A 90 11.98 -4.60 0.38
CA ARG A 90 10.60 -4.47 -0.10
C ARG A 90 9.66 -4.30 1.08
N TYR A 91 8.80 -3.30 0.97
CA TYR A 91 7.74 -3.01 1.93
C TYR A 91 6.41 -3.10 1.20
N GLU A 92 5.56 -4.06 1.60
CA GLU A 92 4.35 -4.39 0.85
C GLU A 92 3.15 -3.54 1.26
N SER A 93 3.07 -3.18 2.54
CA SER A 93 1.96 -2.45 3.16
C SER A 93 2.46 -1.23 3.96
N SER A 94 3.49 -0.54 3.45
CA SER A 94 4.06 0.63 4.11
C SER A 94 3.25 1.89 3.84
N VAL A 95 3.01 2.68 4.88
CA VAL A 95 2.37 4.00 4.80
C VAL A 95 3.45 5.05 4.54
N VAL A 96 3.26 5.90 3.54
CA VAL A 96 4.14 7.06 3.31
C VAL A 96 3.79 8.14 4.31
N LYS A 97 4.70 8.49 5.21
CA LYS A 97 4.45 9.49 6.26
C LYS A 97 5.00 10.87 5.93
N ASN A 98 6.04 10.93 5.09
CA ASN A 98 6.64 12.21 4.68
C ASN A 98 7.27 12.12 3.29
N ILE A 99 7.31 13.24 2.57
CA ILE A 99 7.98 13.40 1.29
C ILE A 99 8.78 14.72 1.35
N THR A 100 10.09 14.65 1.14
CA THR A 100 10.94 15.84 0.97
C THR A 100 11.30 16.01 -0.51
N ARG A 101 12.15 17.00 -0.82
CA ARG A 101 12.64 17.23 -2.19
C ARG A 101 13.39 16.03 -2.77
N ASP A 102 14.03 15.24 -1.94
CA ASP A 102 15.02 14.23 -2.29
C ASP A 102 14.84 12.90 -1.55
N SER A 103 13.89 12.79 -0.63
CA SER A 103 13.60 11.57 0.12
C SER A 103 12.11 11.35 0.35
N LEU A 104 11.76 10.13 0.76
CA LEU A 104 10.46 9.79 1.33
C LEU A 104 10.65 8.95 2.59
N SER A 105 9.74 9.13 3.55
CA SER A 105 9.71 8.34 4.78
C SER A 105 8.48 7.45 4.79
N ILE A 106 8.70 6.17 5.10
CA ILE A 106 7.68 5.14 5.16
C ILE A 106 7.70 4.40 6.49
N THR A 107 6.56 3.87 6.91
CA THR A 107 6.52 2.90 8.00
C THR A 107 6.94 1.52 7.48
N ASN A 108 7.60 0.72 8.31
CA ASN A 108 7.98 -0.65 7.94
C ASN A 108 6.79 -1.63 7.94
N PHE A 109 5.71 -1.29 8.63
CA PHE A 109 4.44 -2.02 8.67
C PHE A 109 3.27 -1.06 8.47
N PHE A 110 2.05 -1.61 8.34
CA PHE A 110 0.83 -0.82 8.26
C PHE A 110 0.64 0.06 9.51
N ASN A 111 0.75 -0.53 10.70
CA ASN A 111 0.71 0.14 11.99
C ASN A 111 1.50 -0.64 13.05
N GLU A 112 1.45 -0.18 14.30
CA GLU A 112 2.13 -0.81 15.44
C GLU A 112 1.62 -2.24 15.73
N ASN A 113 0.32 -2.48 15.59
CA ASN A 113 -0.27 -3.81 15.79
C ASN A 113 0.27 -4.84 14.80
N ALA A 114 0.36 -4.46 13.52
CA ALA A 114 0.94 -5.33 12.50
C ALA A 114 2.43 -5.63 12.75
N ALA A 115 3.18 -4.65 13.27
CA ALA A 115 4.57 -4.87 13.66
C ALA A 115 4.68 -5.82 14.86
N LYS A 116 3.82 -5.62 15.88
CA LYS A 116 3.73 -6.47 17.08
C LYS A 116 3.41 -7.92 16.72
N LEU A 117 2.40 -8.15 15.88
CA LEU A 117 2.05 -9.49 15.40
C LEU A 117 3.23 -10.15 14.67
N ALA A 118 3.98 -9.39 13.89
CA ALA A 118 5.18 -9.87 13.20
C ALA A 118 6.41 -10.04 14.12
N GLY A 119 6.29 -9.74 15.43
CA GLY A 119 7.39 -9.81 16.39
C GLY A 119 8.52 -8.80 16.09
N LYS A 120 8.20 -7.67 15.46
CA LYS A 120 9.18 -6.66 15.04
C LYS A 120 8.83 -5.27 15.58
N PRO A 121 9.82 -4.40 15.81
CA PRO A 121 9.56 -3.01 16.17
C PRO A 121 8.91 -2.25 15.02
N PHE A 122 7.92 -1.41 15.33
CA PHE A 122 7.39 -0.43 14.40
C PHE A 122 8.40 0.71 14.22
N LYS A 123 8.72 1.06 12.97
CA LYS A 123 9.76 2.02 12.63
C LYS A 123 9.34 2.89 11.46
N LEU A 124 9.73 4.16 11.54
CA LEU A 124 9.79 5.06 10.41
C LEU A 124 11.16 4.92 9.73
N ILE A 125 11.16 4.70 8.42
CA ILE A 125 12.36 4.48 7.61
C ILE A 125 12.37 5.51 6.48
N THR A 126 13.50 6.18 6.28
CA THR A 126 13.66 7.19 5.23
C THR A 126 14.58 6.67 4.13
N TYR A 127 14.14 6.81 2.89
CA TYR A 127 14.89 6.45 1.70
C TYR A 127 15.06 7.67 0.77
N PRO A 128 16.22 7.85 0.12
CA PRO A 128 16.35 8.84 -0.94
C PRO A 128 15.49 8.43 -2.14
N LEU A 129 14.87 9.40 -2.81
CA LEU A 129 14.01 9.16 -3.98
C LEU A 129 14.75 8.43 -5.10
N SER A 130 16.04 8.68 -5.25
CA SER A 130 16.90 8.01 -6.23
C SER A 130 17.02 6.49 -6.00
N SER A 131 16.77 6.01 -4.77
CA SER A 131 16.80 4.58 -4.43
C SER A 131 15.48 3.86 -4.71
N LEU A 132 14.39 4.57 -5.01
CA LEU A 132 13.09 3.98 -5.29
C LEU A 132 13.15 3.22 -6.62
N LYS A 133 13.18 1.89 -6.55
CA LYS A 133 13.44 1.00 -7.70
C LYS A 133 12.16 0.55 -8.36
N TYR A 134 11.22 0.04 -7.56
CA TYR A 134 9.93 -0.41 -8.07
C TYR A 134 8.76 0.02 -7.20
N ILE A 135 7.64 0.27 -7.87
CA ILE A 135 6.32 0.32 -7.24
C ILE A 135 5.45 -0.73 -7.88
N ARG A 136 4.72 -1.48 -7.06
CA ARG A 136 3.77 -2.50 -7.52
C ARG A 136 2.36 -2.00 -7.28
N PHE A 137 1.56 -2.15 -8.32
CA PHE A 137 0.14 -1.85 -8.33
C PHE A 137 -0.57 -3.19 -8.29
N ILE A 138 -1.64 -3.28 -7.50
CA ILE A 138 -2.56 -4.40 -7.63
C ILE A 138 -3.39 -4.17 -8.89
N ASP A 139 -3.37 -5.17 -9.77
CA ASP A 139 -4.25 -5.20 -10.94
C ASP A 139 -5.49 -6.03 -10.63
N ASP A 140 -5.32 -7.18 -9.97
CA ASP A 140 -6.42 -8.03 -9.51
C ASP A 140 -6.04 -8.69 -8.17
N ARG A 141 -6.87 -8.45 -7.15
CA ARG A 141 -6.66 -9.00 -5.80
C ARG A 141 -6.90 -10.51 -5.75
N MET A 142 -7.97 -10.98 -6.39
CA MET A 142 -8.40 -12.39 -6.37
C MET A 142 -7.38 -13.28 -7.06
N LEU A 143 -6.78 -12.77 -8.14
CA LEU A 143 -5.77 -13.49 -8.91
C LEU A 143 -4.34 -13.19 -8.47
N SER A 144 -4.13 -12.36 -7.43
CA SER A 144 -2.81 -11.90 -7.00
C SER A 144 -1.97 -11.35 -8.16
N LEU A 145 -2.61 -10.60 -9.06
CA LEU A 145 -1.95 -9.98 -10.21
C LEU A 145 -1.46 -8.59 -9.83
N TYR A 146 -0.17 -8.35 -10.08
CA TYR A 146 0.48 -7.08 -9.78
C TYR A 146 1.24 -6.56 -11.00
N SER A 147 1.01 -5.28 -11.35
CA SER A 147 1.86 -4.60 -12.32
C SER A 147 3.04 -3.92 -11.62
N LYS A 148 4.24 -4.34 -12.01
CA LYS A 148 5.50 -3.79 -11.50
C LYS A 148 5.96 -2.63 -12.37
N LYS A 149 6.05 -1.42 -11.80
CA LYS A 149 6.60 -0.23 -12.46
C LYS A 149 8.07 -0.05 -12.06
N ASN A 150 8.98 -0.09 -13.04
CA ASN A 150 10.39 0.21 -12.84
C ASN A 150 10.62 1.71 -12.85
N ILE A 151 10.74 2.30 -11.66
CA ILE A 151 10.78 3.74 -11.45
C ILE A 151 12.06 4.31 -12.04
N GLN A 152 13.22 3.82 -11.61
CA GLN A 152 14.54 4.30 -12.06
C GLN A 152 14.70 4.25 -13.59
N LYS A 153 14.22 3.17 -14.21
CA LYS A 153 14.40 2.97 -15.66
C LYS A 153 13.47 3.87 -16.48
N ASN A 154 12.19 3.93 -16.11
CA ASN A 154 11.13 4.41 -17.02
C ASN A 154 10.48 5.73 -16.60
N PHE A 155 10.77 6.23 -15.40
CA PHE A 155 10.07 7.39 -14.84
C PHE A 155 11.05 8.45 -14.32
N ASP A 156 10.59 9.70 -14.39
CA ASP A 156 11.14 10.84 -13.68
C ASP A 156 10.31 11.10 -12.41
N LEU A 157 10.98 11.61 -11.39
CA LEU A 157 10.40 11.90 -10.07
C LEU A 157 10.39 13.41 -9.86
N ILE A 158 9.21 13.97 -9.59
CA ILE A 158 9.03 15.41 -9.37
C ILE A 158 8.30 15.60 -8.04
N VAL A 159 8.86 16.40 -7.15
CA VAL A 159 8.19 16.77 -5.90
C VAL A 159 7.44 18.08 -6.11
N LYS A 160 6.14 18.09 -5.77
CA LYS A 160 5.27 19.28 -5.87
C LYS A 160 4.56 19.51 -4.55
N LYS A 161 4.57 20.76 -4.08
CA LYS A 161 3.75 21.20 -2.96
C LYS A 161 2.30 21.38 -3.43
N MET A 162 1.33 20.86 -2.69
CA MET A 162 -0.09 20.88 -3.04
C MET A 162 -0.98 20.95 -1.79
N ASP A 163 -2.17 21.54 -1.90
CA ASP A 163 -3.12 21.81 -0.80
C ASP A 163 -3.87 20.57 -0.30
N HIS A 164 -3.67 19.42 -0.95
CA HIS A 164 -4.27 18.12 -0.59
C HIS A 164 -3.24 16.99 -0.74
N ALA A 165 -2.13 17.11 0.00
CA ALA A 165 -0.99 16.21 -0.13
C ALA A 165 -1.13 14.90 0.64
N LYS A 166 -2.01 14.88 1.66
CA LYS A 166 -2.32 13.70 2.47
C LYS A 166 -3.61 13.03 2.00
N MET A 167 -3.65 11.70 2.09
CA MET A 167 -4.87 10.90 1.97
C MET A 167 -5.38 10.58 3.37
N CYS A 168 -6.41 11.29 3.82
CA CYS A 168 -6.98 11.01 5.14
C CYS A 168 -7.58 9.60 5.19
N PRO A 169 -7.29 8.83 6.24
CA PRO A 169 -7.92 7.53 6.42
C PRO A 169 -9.44 7.65 6.48
N ALA A 170 -10.13 6.67 5.91
CA ALA A 170 -11.59 6.58 5.94
C ALA A 170 -12.03 5.78 7.17
N VAL A 171 -12.92 6.31 7.98
CA VAL A 171 -13.56 5.57 9.07
C VAL A 171 -14.87 4.99 8.54
N ILE A 172 -15.01 3.67 8.57
CA ILE A 172 -16.13 2.93 7.99
C ILE A 172 -16.79 2.07 9.05
N ASP A 173 -18.12 2.22 9.16
CA ASP A 173 -18.96 1.41 10.04
C ASP A 173 -19.63 0.28 9.26
N PHE A 174 -19.31 -0.97 9.61
CA PHE A 174 -19.91 -2.18 9.06
C PHE A 174 -21.15 -2.55 9.85
N LYS A 175 -22.30 -2.02 9.41
CA LYS A 175 -23.61 -2.31 10.03
C LYS A 175 -23.98 -3.80 9.98
N ASP A 176 -23.54 -4.50 8.95
CA ASP A 176 -23.73 -5.93 8.74
C ASP A 176 -22.79 -6.82 9.57
N ARG A 177 -21.77 -6.23 10.21
CA ARG A 177 -20.81 -6.90 11.11
C ARG A 177 -20.98 -6.43 12.55
N SER A 178 -22.20 -6.42 13.04
CA SER A 178 -22.53 -6.00 14.42
C SER A 178 -22.12 -4.56 14.76
N GLY A 179 -22.02 -3.67 13.76
CA GLY A 179 -21.64 -2.27 13.96
C GLY A 179 -20.14 -2.06 14.17
N GLU A 180 -19.30 -2.98 13.69
CA GLU A 180 -17.85 -2.84 13.72
C GLU A 180 -17.40 -1.57 12.98
N THR A 181 -16.62 -0.73 13.64
CA THR A 181 -15.95 0.42 13.00
C THR A 181 -14.52 0.01 12.66
N LYS A 182 -14.13 0.13 11.39
CA LYS A 182 -12.72 0.03 10.98
C LYS A 182 -12.24 1.37 10.46
N VAL A 183 -10.93 1.55 10.57
CA VAL A 183 -10.27 2.64 9.90
C VAL A 183 -9.40 2.13 8.78
N CYS A 184 -9.58 2.75 7.62
CA CYS A 184 -9.12 2.26 6.34
C CYS A 184 -8.16 3.26 5.73
N HIS A 185 -7.01 2.77 5.27
CA HIS A 185 -6.03 3.55 4.55
C HIS A 185 -6.09 3.28 3.06
N PHE A 186 -5.85 4.32 2.27
CA PHE A 186 -5.87 4.22 0.82
C PHE A 186 -4.63 3.50 0.28
N TYR A 187 -4.83 2.51 -0.57
CA TYR A 187 -3.78 1.78 -1.28
C TYR A 187 -3.92 2.00 -2.80
N LEU A 188 -2.80 2.21 -3.50
CA LEU A 188 -2.82 2.48 -4.94
C LEU A 188 -2.88 1.18 -5.77
N THR A 189 -3.95 1.03 -6.55
CA THR A 189 -4.17 -0.03 -7.55
C THR A 189 -4.00 0.53 -8.97
N SER A 190 -3.95 -0.32 -9.99
CA SER A 190 -3.88 0.16 -11.39
C SER A 190 -5.17 0.85 -11.86
N GLN A 191 -6.27 0.68 -11.13
CA GLN A 191 -7.57 1.29 -11.41
C GLN A 191 -7.84 2.56 -10.60
N GLY A 192 -7.06 2.83 -9.55
CA GLY A 192 -7.28 3.97 -8.66
C GLY A 192 -6.83 3.67 -7.24
N TYR A 193 -7.45 4.32 -6.26
CA TYR A 193 -7.24 3.98 -4.86
C TYR A 193 -8.32 3.02 -4.38
N ASP A 194 -7.89 2.03 -3.60
CA ASP A 194 -8.74 1.11 -2.86
C ASP A 194 -8.38 1.22 -1.37
N LEU A 195 -9.02 0.45 -0.50
CA LEU A 195 -8.87 0.56 0.94
C LEU A 195 -8.30 -0.72 1.58
N LEU A 196 -7.43 -0.50 2.56
CA LEU A 196 -6.88 -1.51 3.45
C LEU A 196 -7.26 -1.17 4.88
N TYR A 197 -7.60 -2.18 5.68
CA TYR A 197 -7.79 -2.02 7.13
C TYR A 197 -7.00 -3.08 7.89
N GLU A 198 -6.83 -2.85 9.19
CA GLU A 198 -6.16 -3.78 10.09
C GLU A 198 -7.17 -4.38 11.09
N SER A 199 -7.03 -5.67 11.39
CA SER A 199 -7.70 -6.35 12.49
C SER A 199 -6.73 -7.35 13.11
N ASP A 200 -6.53 -7.25 14.43
CA ASP A 200 -5.73 -8.19 15.23
C ASP A 200 -4.28 -8.36 14.72
N GLY A 201 -3.70 -7.25 14.25
CA GLY A 201 -2.39 -7.13 13.62
C GLY A 201 -2.34 -7.58 12.16
N ARG A 202 -3.44 -8.07 11.59
CA ARG A 202 -3.49 -8.54 10.19
C ARG A 202 -4.09 -7.47 9.28
N VAL A 203 -3.52 -7.30 8.09
CA VAL A 203 -3.95 -6.30 7.11
C VAL A 203 -4.83 -6.94 6.05
N TYR A 204 -6.01 -6.39 5.83
CA TYR A 204 -7.03 -6.91 4.94
C TYR A 204 -7.41 -5.88 3.89
N TYR A 205 -7.74 -6.38 2.70
CA TYR A 205 -8.41 -5.58 1.68
C TYR A 205 -9.86 -5.36 2.07
N LEU A 206 -10.34 -4.15 1.81
CA LEU A 206 -11.77 -3.90 1.93
C LEU A 206 -12.52 -4.56 0.77
N GLU A 207 -13.36 -5.52 1.12
CA GLU A 207 -14.25 -6.21 0.18
C GLU A 207 -15.68 -5.69 0.36
N GLY A 208 -16.31 -5.25 -0.72
CA GLY A 208 -17.67 -4.70 -0.72
C GLY A 208 -17.76 -3.25 -1.21
N ARG A 209 -19.00 -2.75 -1.34
CA ARG A 209 -19.24 -1.33 -1.66
C ARG A 209 -19.07 -0.49 -0.41
N VAL A 210 -18.23 0.53 -0.49
CA VAL A 210 -18.15 1.58 0.54
C VAL A 210 -19.21 2.62 0.23
N GLU A 211 -20.17 2.76 1.14
CA GLU A 211 -21.10 3.90 1.12
C GLU A 211 -20.41 5.10 1.76
N TRP A 212 -19.89 5.98 0.91
CA TRP A 212 -19.38 7.28 1.34
C TRP A 212 -20.57 8.18 1.67
N LYS A 213 -20.70 8.59 2.94
CA LYS A 213 -21.65 9.62 3.35
C LYS A 213 -21.05 11.01 3.18
#